data_AF-A0A238J7J1-F1
#
_entry.id   AF-A0A238J7J1-F1
#
_cell.length_a   1.000
_cell.length_b   1.000
_cell.length_c   1.000
_cell.angle_alpha   90.00
_cell.angle_beta   90.00
_cell.angle_gamma   90.00
#
_symmetry.space_group_name_H-M   'P 1'
#
loop_
_entity.id
_entity.type
_entity.pdbx_description
1 polymer ?
#
loop_
_entity_poly.entity_id
_entity_poly.type
_entity_poly.pdbx_seq_one_letter_code
_entity_poly.pdbx_strand_id
1 'polypeptide(L)'
;MSPLALLLTVKILLTLPLIGLFGFATNARLNNLTGQWGQEPLIYRLYAVALSALLVGYLGALFAVLDLQVPWGMLWVGLVSNAGAALMIVTWSCHPRLRRSAWAFGTIAAGLVIALIFPAQAISPVFG
;
A
#
# COMPACT_ATOMS: atom_id res chain seq x y z
N MET A 1 -14.21 -1.95 -14.99
CA MET A 1 -13.80 -1.93 -13.57
C MET A 1 -14.18 -0.60 -12.97
N SER A 2 -14.56 -0.57 -11.69
CA SER A 2 -14.83 0.66 -10.96
C SER A 2 -13.52 1.38 -10.58
N PRO A 3 -13.55 2.70 -10.28
CA PRO A 3 -12.36 3.43 -9.83
C PRO A 3 -11.68 2.78 -8.62
N LEU A 4 -12.46 2.30 -7.65
CA LEU A 4 -11.94 1.67 -6.45
C LEU A 4 -11.29 0.31 -6.77
N ALA A 5 -11.88 -0.49 -7.64
CA ALA A 5 -11.29 -1.76 -8.07
C ALA A 5 -9.94 -1.54 -8.77
N LEU A 6 -9.84 -0.51 -9.63
CA LEU A 6 -8.59 -0.13 -10.27
C LEU A 6 -7.53 0.31 -9.24
N LEU A 7 -7.91 1.17 -8.29
CA LEU A 7 -7.05 1.65 -7.22
C LEU A 7 -6.50 0.49 -6.37
N LEU A 8 -7.36 -0.44 -5.95
CA LEU A 8 -6.97 -1.62 -5.18
C LEU A 8 -6.05 -2.54 -5.98
N THR A 9 -6.33 -2.73 -7.27
CA THR A 9 -5.49 -3.53 -8.17
C THR A 9 -4.09 -2.94 -8.27
N VAL A 10 -3.96 -1.63 -8.52
CA VAL A 10 -2.67 -0.93 -8.55
C VAL A 10 -1.93 -1.09 -7.22
N LYS A 11 -2.62 -0.93 -6.09
CA LYS A 11 -2.03 -1.11 -4.76
C LYS A 11 -1.53 -2.54 -4.54
N ILE A 12 -2.30 -3.56 -4.92
CA ILE A 12 -1.89 -4.97 -4.85
C ILE A 12 -0.59 -5.18 -5.63
N LEU A 13 -0.56 -4.71 -6.89
CA LEU A 13 0.62 -4.85 -7.77
C LEU A 13 1.86 -4.13 -7.21
N LEU A 14 1.68 -2.95 -6.60
CA LEU A 14 2.78 -2.21 -5.95
C LEU A 14 3.26 -2.86 -4.65
N THR A 15 2.40 -3.61 -3.96
CA THR A 15 2.74 -4.24 -2.67
C THR A 15 3.54 -5.53 -2.86
N LEU A 16 3.28 -6.30 -3.92
CA LEU A 16 4.00 -7.55 -4.24
C LEU A 16 5.54 -7.41 -4.26
N PRO A 17 6.14 -6.46 -4.99
CA PRO A 17 7.60 -6.32 -5.01
C PRO A 17 8.16 -5.89 -3.66
N LEU A 18 7.38 -5.21 -2.81
CA LEU A 18 7.80 -4.83 -1.45
C LEU A 18 7.84 -6.05 -0.54
N ILE A 19 6.86 -6.94 -0.62
CA ILE A 19 6.90 -8.24 0.07
C ILE A 19 8.16 -9.00 -0.35
N GLY A 20 8.44 -9.05 -1.66
CA GLY A 20 9.65 -9.70 -2.17
C GLY A 20 10.94 -9.08 -1.63
N LEU A 21 11.02 -7.74 -1.64
CA LEU A 21 12.17 -6.99 -1.15
C LEU A 21 12.40 -7.23 0.35
N PHE A 22 11.39 -7.00 1.19
CA PHE A 22 11.52 -7.12 2.64
C PHE A 22 11.55 -8.56 3.14
N GLY A 23 10.99 -9.50 2.38
CA GLY A 23 10.97 -10.93 2.71
C GLY A 23 12.25 -11.66 2.34
N PHE A 24 12.89 -11.29 1.23
CA PHE A 24 13.98 -12.10 0.65
C PHE A 24 15.29 -11.35 0.40
N ALA A 25 15.29 -10.02 0.33
CA ALA A 25 16.56 -9.30 0.14
C ALA A 25 17.49 -9.47 1.34
N THR A 26 18.80 -9.41 1.06
CA THR A 26 19.85 -9.39 2.08
C THR A 26 19.75 -8.14 2.95
N ASN A 27 20.07 -8.25 4.24
CA ASN A 27 20.06 -7.11 5.16
C ASN A 27 20.97 -5.97 4.70
N ALA A 28 22.14 -6.28 4.13
CA ALA A 28 23.04 -5.27 3.57
C ALA A 28 22.33 -4.39 2.51
N ARG A 29 21.57 -5.01 1.60
CA ARG A 29 20.76 -4.30 0.61
C ARG A 29 19.65 -3.46 1.25
N LEU A 30 18.95 -4.00 2.26
CA LEU A 30 17.87 -3.29 2.95
C LEU A 30 18.38 -2.12 3.78
N ASN A 31 19.48 -2.28 4.50
CA ASN A 31 20.15 -1.24 5.27
C ASN A 31 20.60 -0.09 4.35
N ASN A 32 21.23 -0.42 3.22
CA ASN A 32 21.64 0.56 2.23
C ASN A 32 20.46 1.33 1.62
N LEU A 33 19.34 0.65 1.34
CA LEU A 33 18.15 1.29 0.80
C LEU A 33 17.50 2.19 1.85
N THR A 34 17.25 1.66 3.04
CA THR A 34 16.50 2.36 4.11
C THR A 34 17.34 3.41 4.84
N GLY A 35 18.66 3.41 4.66
CA GLY A 35 19.58 4.27 5.41
C GLY A 35 19.67 3.90 6.89
N GLN A 36 19.16 2.72 7.27
CA GLN A 36 19.17 2.23 8.64
C GLN A 36 20.30 1.21 8.80
N TRP A 37 21.29 1.56 9.60
CA TRP A 37 22.44 0.72 9.89
C TRP A 37 22.26 0.17 11.31
N GLY A 38 22.19 -1.16 11.46
CA GLY A 38 22.02 -1.83 12.76
C GLY A 38 20.61 -2.37 13.06
N GLN A 39 19.68 -2.34 12.10
CA GLN A 39 18.38 -2.99 12.26
C GLN A 39 18.51 -4.52 12.28
N GLU A 40 17.78 -5.17 13.18
CA GLU A 40 17.74 -6.62 13.23
C GLU A 40 17.02 -7.20 11.99
N PRO A 41 17.54 -8.30 11.41
CA PRO A 41 16.93 -8.96 10.26
C PRO A 41 15.44 -9.27 10.45
N LEU A 42 15.05 -9.54 11.70
CA LEU A 42 13.70 -9.89 12.10
C LEU A 42 12.68 -8.78 11.75
N ILE A 43 13.02 -7.50 11.92
CA ILE A 43 12.09 -6.39 11.70
C ILE A 43 11.68 -6.31 10.22
N TYR A 44 12.63 -6.48 9.30
CA TYR A 44 12.31 -6.51 7.87
C TYR A 44 11.42 -7.70 7.49
N ARG A 45 11.65 -8.87 8.09
CA ARG A 45 10.81 -10.06 7.82
C ARG A 45 9.41 -9.91 8.40
N LEU A 46 9.28 -9.37 9.61
CA LEU A 46 7.98 -9.03 10.21
C LEU A 46 7.23 -8.01 9.36
N TYR A 47 7.93 -7.02 8.78
CA TYR A 47 7.31 -6.09 7.86
C TYR A 47 6.79 -6.78 6.59
N ALA A 48 7.53 -7.73 6.03
CA ALA A 48 7.06 -8.54 4.90
C ALA A 48 5.81 -9.38 5.24
N VAL A 49 5.75 -9.94 6.46
CA VAL A 49 4.57 -10.67 6.95
C VAL A 49 3.37 -9.71 7.09
N ALA A 50 3.57 -8.51 7.64
CA ALA A 50 2.52 -7.50 7.73
C ALA A 50 2.01 -7.08 6.34
N LEU A 51 2.91 -6.85 5.38
CA LEU A 51 2.53 -6.55 3.99
C LEU A 51 1.76 -7.71 3.33
N SER A 52 2.12 -8.96 3.65
CA SER A 52 1.41 -10.14 3.15
C SER A 52 0.00 -10.26 3.73
N ALA A 53 -0.18 -9.99 5.03
CA ALA A 53 -1.51 -9.94 5.65
C ALA A 53 -2.37 -8.83 5.05
N LEU A 54 -1.78 -7.66 4.81
CA LEU A 54 -2.46 -6.56 4.10
C LEU A 54 -2.86 -6.94 2.68
N LEU A 55 -2.00 -7.67 1.95
CA LEU A 55 -2.30 -8.15 0.60
C LEU A 55 -3.54 -9.04 0.58
N VAL A 56 -3.65 -9.98 1.53
CA VAL A 56 -4.84 -10.84 1.69
C VAL A 56 -6.08 -9.98 1.93
N GLY A 57 -5.98 -8.98 2.81
CA GLY A 57 -7.07 -8.02 3.06
C GLY A 57 -7.49 -7.24 1.80
N TYR A 58 -6.52 -6.75 1.00
CA TYR A 58 -6.83 -6.03 -0.25
C TYR A 58 -7.43 -6.93 -1.32
N LEU A 59 -7.03 -8.20 -1.40
CA LEU A 59 -7.65 -9.17 -2.29
C LEU A 59 -9.11 -9.41 -1.92
N GLY A 60 -9.40 -9.62 -0.63
CA GLY A 60 -10.77 -9.73 -0.14
C GLY A 60 -11.61 -8.47 -0.42
N ALA A 61 -11.03 -7.29 -0.21
CA ALA A 61 -11.67 -6.02 -0.51
C ALA A 61 -11.91 -5.83 -2.02
N LEU A 62 -11.00 -6.30 -2.88
CA LEU A 62 -11.19 -6.25 -4.32
C LEU A 62 -12.39 -7.09 -4.74
N PHE A 63 -12.53 -8.31 -4.23
CA PHE A 63 -13.71 -9.14 -4.49
C PHE A 63 -15.00 -8.48 -4.01
N ALA A 64 -15.00 -7.91 -2.80
CA ALA A 64 -16.16 -7.16 -2.30
C ALA A 64 -16.56 -6.00 -3.22
N VAL A 65 -15.58 -5.26 -3.76
CA VAL A 65 -15.85 -4.16 -4.70
C VAL A 65 -16.38 -4.67 -6.04
N LEU A 66 -15.91 -5.82 -6.51
CA LEU A 66 -16.44 -6.47 -7.72
C LEU A 66 -17.90 -6.91 -7.53
N ASP A 67 -18.27 -7.27 -6.30
CA ASP A 67 -19.65 -7.56 -5.88
C ASP A 67 -20.46 -6.29 -5.53
N LEU A 68 -19.97 -5.10 -5.90
CA LEU A 68 -20.59 -3.79 -5.64
C LEU A 68 -20.79 -3.49 -4.15
N GLN A 69 -19.96 -4.07 -3.28
CA GLN A 69 -19.92 -3.77 -1.85
C GLN A 69 -18.76 -2.84 -1.52
N VAL A 70 -18.98 -1.94 -0.55
CA VAL A 70 -17.93 -1.03 -0.08
C VAL A 70 -17.19 -1.67 1.10
N PRO A 71 -15.90 -2.04 0.95
CA PRO A 71 -15.13 -2.69 2.00
C PRO A 71 -14.60 -1.66 3.01
N TRP A 72 -15.49 -1.08 3.83
CA TRP A 72 -15.18 0.03 4.74
C TRP A 72 -13.93 -0.20 5.60
N GLY A 73 -13.81 -1.39 6.22
CA GLY A 73 -12.65 -1.72 7.04
C GLY A 73 -11.33 -1.63 6.25
N MET A 74 -11.32 -2.14 5.01
CA MET A 74 -10.12 -2.12 4.18
C MET A 74 -9.82 -0.75 3.59
N LEU A 75 -10.82 0.11 3.39
CA LEU A 75 -10.59 1.52 3.02
C LEU A 75 -9.82 2.26 4.10
N TRP A 76 -10.19 2.09 5.36
CA TRP A 76 -9.49 2.70 6.49
C TRP A 76 -8.08 2.13 6.69
N VAL A 77 -7.92 0.81 6.66
CA VAL A 77 -6.60 0.16 6.72
C VAL A 77 -5.73 0.61 5.54
N GLY A 78 -6.32 0.70 4.36
CA GLY A 78 -5.69 1.23 3.16
C GLY A 78 -5.19 2.66 3.33
N LEU A 79 -6.03 3.52 3.90
CA LEU A 79 -5.72 4.92 4.11
C LEU A 79 -4.59 5.07 5.12
N VAL A 80 -4.72 4.46 6.29
CA VAL A 80 -3.71 4.54 7.36
C VAL A 80 -2.37 3.99 6.88
N SER A 81 -2.35 2.83 6.22
CA SER A 81 -1.11 2.23 5.73
C SER A 81 -0.41 3.08 4.66
N ASN A 82 -1.15 3.63 3.69
CA ASN A 82 -0.55 4.45 2.62
C ASN A 82 -0.17 5.85 3.10
N ALA A 83 -1.07 6.54 3.82
CA ALA A 83 -0.80 7.88 4.33
C ALA A 83 0.35 7.84 5.34
N GLY A 84 0.35 6.85 6.23
CA GLY A 84 1.44 6.58 7.15
C GLY A 84 2.76 6.31 6.41
N ALA A 85 2.76 5.43 5.40
CA ALA A 85 3.96 5.17 4.61
C ALA A 85 4.46 6.44 3.89
N ALA A 86 3.58 7.19 3.23
CA ALA A 86 3.94 8.43 2.54
C ALA A 86 4.57 9.45 3.50
N LEU A 87 3.94 9.67 4.67
CA LEU A 87 4.45 10.57 5.71
C LEU A 87 5.82 10.11 6.21
N MET A 88 5.95 8.86 6.61
CA MET A 88 7.20 8.32 7.17
C MET A 88 8.35 8.36 6.16
N ILE A 89 8.07 8.07 4.89
CA ILE A 89 9.08 8.18 3.83
C ILE A 89 9.49 9.65 3.62
N VAL A 90 8.54 10.59 3.63
CA VAL A 90 8.87 12.02 3.45
C VAL A 90 9.67 12.56 4.62
N THR A 91 9.34 12.18 5.86
CA THR A 91 9.96 12.71 7.08
C THR A 91 11.30 12.06 7.40
N TRP A 92 11.46 10.75 7.16
CA TRP A 92 12.61 9.98 7.65
C TRP A 92 13.48 9.36 6.57
N SER A 93 13.10 9.40 5.29
CA SER A 93 13.97 8.86 4.23
C SER A 93 15.05 9.85 3.81
N CYS A 94 16.31 9.52 4.07
CA CYS A 94 17.46 10.25 3.54
C CYS A 94 17.76 9.93 2.06
N HIS A 95 17.20 8.85 1.51
CA HIS A 95 17.51 8.41 0.15
C HIS A 95 16.54 9.03 -0.89
N PRO A 96 17.04 9.74 -1.94
CA PRO A 96 16.19 10.49 -2.87
C PRO A 96 15.28 9.59 -3.71
N ARG A 97 15.72 8.38 -4.06
CA ARG A 97 14.87 7.40 -4.78
C ARG A 97 13.69 6.91 -3.93
N LEU A 98 13.90 6.72 -2.62
CA LEU A 98 12.81 6.31 -1.71
C LEU A 98 11.84 7.46 -1.47
N ARG A 99 12.32 8.71 -1.34
CA ARG A 99 11.43 9.88 -1.26
C ARG A 99 10.48 9.98 -2.45
N ARG A 100 10.91 9.60 -3.67
CA ARG A 100 9.99 9.57 -4.82
C ARG A 100 8.86 8.54 -4.66
N SER A 101 9.11 7.42 -3.97
CA SER A 101 8.06 6.42 -3.73
C SER A 101 6.94 6.92 -2.80
N ALA A 102 7.20 7.96 -1.99
CA ALA A 102 6.16 8.59 -1.19
C ALA A 102 4.99 9.11 -2.03
N TRP A 103 5.26 9.57 -3.26
CA TRP A 103 4.21 10.00 -4.19
C TRP A 103 3.27 8.84 -4.55
N ALA A 104 3.79 7.64 -4.79
CA ALA A 104 2.95 6.49 -5.11
C ALA A 104 1.99 6.17 -3.96
N PHE A 105 2.50 6.12 -2.71
CA PHE A 105 1.65 5.90 -1.54
C PHE A 105 0.68 7.06 -1.30
N GLY A 106 1.13 8.30 -1.45
CA GLY A 106 0.32 9.50 -1.28
C GLY A 106 -0.84 9.58 -2.26
N THR A 107 -0.61 9.25 -3.54
CA THR A 107 -1.66 9.20 -4.56
C THR A 107 -2.69 8.12 -4.25
N ILE A 108 -2.27 6.95 -3.76
CA ILE A 108 -3.23 5.91 -3.36
C ILE A 108 -4.02 6.37 -2.14
N ALA A 109 -3.39 7.00 -1.14
CA ALA A 109 -4.08 7.55 0.02
C ALA A 109 -5.14 8.58 -0.40
N ALA A 110 -4.79 9.50 -1.30
CA ALA A 110 -5.73 10.47 -1.84
C ALA A 110 -6.91 9.80 -2.57
N GLY A 111 -6.64 8.77 -3.39
CA GLY A 111 -7.68 7.98 -4.04
C GLY A 111 -8.62 7.29 -3.04
N LEU A 112 -8.09 6.78 -1.92
CA LEU A 112 -8.89 6.19 -0.85
C LEU A 112 -9.73 7.21 -0.08
N VAL A 113 -9.21 8.43 0.14
CA VAL A 113 -10.00 9.53 0.70
C VAL A 113 -11.18 9.87 -0.21
N ILE A 114 -10.93 9.99 -1.51
CA ILE A 114 -12.01 10.23 -2.49
C ILE A 114 -13.04 9.09 -2.45
N ALA A 115 -12.59 7.83 -2.37
CA ALA A 115 -13.49 6.69 -2.27
C ALA A 115 -14.31 6.66 -0.96
N LEU A 116 -13.75 7.16 0.15
CA LEU A 116 -14.48 7.30 1.42
C LEU A 116 -15.54 8.40 1.36
N ILE A 117 -15.27 9.50 0.65
CA ILE A 117 -16.22 10.62 0.51
C ILE A 117 -17.31 10.28 -0.50
N PHE A 118 -16.97 9.59 -1.59
CA PHE A 118 -17.86 9.27 -2.71
C PHE A 118 -17.96 7.74 -2.95
N PRO A 119 -18.45 6.97 -1.97
CA PRO A 119 -18.41 5.50 -2.02
C PRO A 119 -19.22 4.91 -3.17
N ALA A 120 -20.38 5.51 -3.49
CA ALA A 120 -21.24 5.04 -4.58
C ALA A 120 -20.56 5.20 -5.95
N GLN A 121 -19.91 6.35 -6.18
CA GLN A 121 -19.17 6.61 -7.42
C GLN A 121 -17.91 5.74 -7.50
N ALA A 122 -17.26 5.49 -6.36
CA ALA A 122 -16.04 4.69 -6.30
C ALA A 122 -16.25 3.23 -6.71
N ILE A 123 -17.44 2.66 -6.49
CA ILE A 123 -17.79 1.29 -6.90
C ILE A 123 -18.54 1.24 -8.23
N SER A 124 -19.02 2.37 -8.76
CA SER A 124 -19.67 2.42 -10.07
C SER A 124 -18.68 2.09 -11.21
N PRO A 125 -19.07 1.32 -12.24
CA PRO A 125 -18.20 1.04 -13.39
C PRO A 125 -17.85 2.32 -14.13
N VAL A 126 -16.57 2.52 -14.46
CA VAL A 126 -16.13 3.68 -15.28
C VAL A 126 -16.55 3.53 -16.75
N PHE A 127 -16.69 2.28 -17.21
CA PHE A 127 -17.20 1.94 -18.53
C PHE A 127 -18.51 1.19 -18.30
N GLY A 128 -19.62 1.90 -18.46
CA GLY A 128 -20.98 1.39 -18.51
C GLY A 128 -21.57 1.67 -19.89
#